data_AF-A0A350UHM9-F1
#
_entry.id   AF-A0A350UHM9-F1
#
_cell.length_a   1.000
_cell.length_b   1.000
_cell.length_c   1.000
_cell.angle_alpha   90.00
_cell.angle_beta   90.00
_cell.angle_gamma   90.00
#
_symmetry.space_group_name_H-M   'P 1'
#
loop_
_entity.id
_entity.type
_entity.pdbx_description
1 polymer ?
#
loop_
_entity_poly.entity_id
_entity_poly.type
_entity_poly.pdbx_seq_one_letter_code
_entity_poly.pdbx_strand_id
1 'polypeptide(L)'
;MPAADQIKWHGLAVVEMLKPHAPGTEGRAELRTIELSIQTLQAGLEAAIGIPKGSPYLESREEAIAANLVQLVKRHSKVLALYGSDHISRKMRMDGGPERNEPFKPMALRLRERAIRAYSLLTVPLQAEVQWRGRRTEMPWTAADGRLSTGETFDRMLASDPGSEVFFIDRQRERARMVTSDLAAFEVDGYVLFRSSGPMRDSCR
;
A
#
# COMPACT_ATOMS: atom_id res chain seq x y z
N MET A 1 14.67 17.57 15.55
CA MET A 1 13.30 17.13 15.20
C MET A 1 12.73 16.39 16.40
N PRO A 2 11.41 16.45 16.69
CA PRO A 2 10.83 15.68 17.79
C PRO A 2 11.12 14.19 17.61
N ALA A 3 11.36 13.47 18.71
CA ALA A 3 11.48 12.02 18.67
C ALA A 3 10.15 11.40 18.20
N ALA A 4 10.21 10.22 17.56
CA ALA A 4 9.05 9.59 16.90
C ALA A 4 7.87 9.32 17.85
N ASP A 5 8.14 9.15 19.14
CA ASP A 5 7.18 9.01 20.23
C ASP A 5 6.39 10.30 20.53
N GLN A 6 6.97 11.47 20.25
CA GLN A 6 6.32 12.76 20.48
C GLN A 6 5.35 13.17 19.36
N ILE A 7 5.49 12.60 18.15
CA ILE A 7 4.64 12.92 16.99
C ILE A 7 3.18 12.59 17.29
N LYS A 8 2.90 11.48 18.00
CA LYS A 8 1.55 11.10 18.40
C LYS A 8 0.88 12.18 19.27
N TRP A 9 1.61 12.84 20.16
CA TRP A 9 1.02 13.74 21.16
C TRP A 9 1.07 15.21 20.76
N HIS A 10 2.13 15.62 20.08
CA HIS A 10 2.38 17.03 19.75
C HIS A 10 2.23 17.33 18.25
N GLY A 11 2.12 16.31 17.41
CA GLY A 11 2.13 16.48 15.96
C GLY A 11 0.99 17.34 15.42
N LEU A 12 -0.22 17.26 15.99
CA LEU A 12 -1.35 18.08 15.55
C LEU A 12 -1.15 19.57 15.83
N ALA A 13 -0.59 19.91 17.00
CA ALA A 13 -0.26 21.29 17.32
C ALA A 13 0.78 21.86 16.34
N VAL A 14 1.78 21.05 15.97
CA VAL A 14 2.77 21.42 14.94
C VAL A 14 2.11 21.59 13.57
N VAL A 15 1.17 20.73 13.18
CA VAL A 15 0.43 20.87 11.92
C VAL A 15 -0.38 22.17 11.91
N GLU A 16 -1.09 22.50 12.99
CA GLU A 16 -1.83 23.77 13.12
C GLU A 16 -0.91 24.99 12.99
N MET A 17 0.27 24.94 13.62
CA MET A 17 1.27 26.01 13.49
C MET A 17 1.77 26.19 12.05
N LEU A 18 1.82 25.11 11.25
CA LEU A 18 2.31 25.15 9.87
C LEU A 18 1.24 25.58 8.86
N LYS A 19 -0.05 25.42 9.16
CA LYS A 19 -1.17 25.75 8.24
C LYS A 19 -1.13 27.20 7.70
N PRO A 20 -0.83 28.25 8.50
CA PRO A 20 -0.74 29.63 8.02
C PRO A 20 0.46 29.88 7.07
N HIS A 21 1.51 29.05 7.16
CA HIS A 21 2.73 29.19 6.37
C HIS A 21 2.76 28.27 5.14
N ALA A 22 1.72 27.44 4.98
CA ALA A 22 1.64 26.48 3.90
C ALA A 22 1.40 27.19 2.54
N PRO A 23 2.28 26.99 1.54
CA PRO A 23 2.14 27.66 0.27
C PRO A 23 0.96 27.10 -0.53
N GLY A 24 -0.03 27.95 -0.77
CA GLY A 24 -1.15 27.67 -1.67
C GLY A 24 -2.03 26.50 -1.22
N THR A 25 -2.75 25.91 -2.18
CA THR A 25 -3.65 24.77 -1.95
C THR A 25 -2.89 23.46 -1.68
N GLU A 26 -1.63 23.38 -2.08
CA GLU A 26 -0.84 22.14 -2.03
C GLU A 26 -0.21 21.89 -0.68
N GLY A 27 0.47 22.91 -0.11
CA GLY A 27 0.98 22.79 1.25
C GLY A 27 -0.13 22.53 2.26
N ARG A 28 -1.34 23.05 2.00
CA ARG A 28 -2.53 22.76 2.82
C ARG A 28 -3.01 21.31 2.69
N ALA A 29 -2.92 20.70 1.51
CA ALA A 29 -3.31 19.32 1.28
C ALA A 29 -2.30 18.33 1.88
N GLU A 30 -1.00 18.61 1.78
CA GLU A 30 0.06 17.84 2.45
C GLU A 30 -0.08 17.87 3.98
N LEU A 31 -0.29 19.07 4.56
CA LEU A 31 -0.53 19.21 5.99
C LEU A 31 -1.80 18.48 6.42
N ARG A 32 -2.85 18.44 5.57
CA ARG A 32 -4.06 17.67 5.86
C ARG A 32 -3.79 16.17 5.90
N THR A 33 -2.95 15.64 5.00
CA THR A 33 -2.52 14.24 5.05
C THR A 33 -1.73 13.91 6.31
N ILE A 34 -0.83 14.82 6.73
CA ILE A 34 -0.07 14.67 7.97
C ILE A 34 -1.01 14.71 9.19
N GLU A 35 -1.95 15.66 9.22
CA GLU A 35 -2.99 15.78 10.26
C GLU A 35 -3.75 14.47 10.44
N LEU A 36 -4.30 13.95 9.34
CA LEU A 36 -5.07 12.71 9.33
C LEU A 36 -4.22 11.51 9.75
N SER A 37 -2.95 11.45 9.33
CA SER A 37 -2.04 10.36 9.73
C SER A 37 -1.74 10.38 11.23
N ILE A 38 -1.59 11.55 11.83
CA ILE A 38 -1.39 11.70 13.28
C ILE A 38 -2.68 11.36 14.04
N GLN A 39 -3.85 11.82 13.58
CA GLN A 39 -5.15 11.47 14.17
C GLN A 39 -5.39 9.96 14.14
N THR A 40 -5.06 9.32 13.02
CA THR A 40 -5.11 7.87 12.87
C THR A 40 -4.18 7.16 13.87
N LEU A 41 -2.95 7.65 14.08
CA LEU A 41 -2.03 7.13 15.11
C LEU A 41 -2.54 7.34 16.55
N GLN A 42 -3.13 8.52 16.83
CA GLN A 42 -3.75 8.83 18.13
C GLN A 42 -4.94 7.91 18.44
N ALA A 43 -5.75 7.59 17.44
CA ALA A 43 -6.87 6.67 17.52
C ALA A 43 -6.45 5.19 17.72
N GLY A 44 -5.14 4.93 17.85
CA GLY A 44 -4.62 3.60 18.14
C GLY A 44 -4.34 2.77 16.89
N LEU A 45 -4.27 3.38 15.69
CA LEU A 45 -3.62 2.75 14.56
C LEU A 45 -2.12 2.72 14.83
N GLU A 46 -1.67 1.67 15.49
CA GLU A 46 -0.27 1.28 15.43
C GLU A 46 -0.05 0.66 14.05
N ALA A 47 0.99 1.08 13.33
CA ALA A 47 1.61 0.25 12.31
C ALA A 47 2.25 -0.96 13.01
N ALA A 48 1.41 -1.79 13.61
CA ALA A 48 1.78 -3.00 14.33
C ALA A 48 1.97 -4.11 13.30
N ILE A 49 2.91 -5.01 13.56
CA ILE A 49 2.82 -6.35 12.96
C ILE A 49 1.60 -7.00 13.61
N GLY A 50 0.53 -7.11 12.84
CA GLY A 50 -0.73 -7.64 13.32
C GLY A 50 -1.82 -7.37 12.31
N ILE A 51 -3.01 -7.92 12.58
CA ILE A 51 -4.20 -7.66 11.79
C ILE A 51 -4.37 -6.13 11.73
N PRO A 52 -4.40 -5.51 10.53
CA PRO A 52 -4.61 -4.09 10.41
C PRO A 52 -5.88 -3.72 11.18
N LYS A 53 -5.78 -2.74 12.09
CA LYS A 53 -6.95 -2.19 12.77
C LYS A 53 -7.60 -1.16 11.85
N GLY A 54 -8.93 -1.15 11.79
CA GLY A 54 -9.64 -0.15 11.03
C GLY A 54 -9.48 1.24 11.63
N SER A 55 -9.90 2.28 10.90
CA SER A 55 -9.93 3.65 11.41
C SER A 55 -11.11 4.42 10.79
N PRO A 56 -11.81 5.26 11.56
CA PRO A 56 -12.89 6.11 11.03
C PRO A 56 -12.39 7.14 10.01
N TYR A 57 -11.07 7.34 9.91
CA TYR A 57 -10.44 8.32 9.01
C TYR A 57 -9.81 7.69 7.77
N LEU A 58 -9.97 6.38 7.52
CA LEU A 58 -9.36 5.71 6.36
C LEU A 58 -9.81 6.35 5.04
N GLU A 59 -11.10 6.60 4.88
CA GLU A 59 -11.66 7.21 3.67
C GLU A 59 -11.13 8.64 3.43
N SER A 60 -11.12 9.47 4.47
CA SER A 60 -10.63 10.86 4.36
C SER A 60 -9.12 10.93 4.13
N ARG A 61 -8.36 10.00 4.74
CA ARG A 61 -6.93 9.83 4.48
C ARG A 61 -6.66 9.45 3.03
N GLU A 62 -7.42 8.49 2.50
CA GLU A 62 -7.26 8.03 1.12
C GLU A 62 -7.61 9.12 0.09
N GLU A 63 -8.65 9.90 0.39
CA GLU A 63 -9.02 11.08 -0.39
C GLU A 63 -7.90 12.13 -0.42
N ALA A 64 -7.29 12.42 0.74
CA ALA A 64 -6.19 13.36 0.83
C ALA A 64 -4.94 12.90 0.06
N ILE A 65 -4.58 11.61 0.17
CA ILE A 65 -3.48 11.01 -0.61
C ILE A 65 -3.72 11.17 -2.11
N ALA A 66 -4.94 10.84 -2.58
CA ALA A 66 -5.28 10.95 -3.98
C ALA A 66 -5.25 12.41 -4.47
N ALA A 67 -5.72 13.36 -3.67
CA ALA A 67 -5.65 14.79 -3.98
C ALA A 67 -4.20 15.28 -4.16
N ASN A 68 -3.28 14.86 -3.29
CA ASN A 68 -1.86 15.20 -3.40
C ASN A 68 -1.24 14.63 -4.68
N LEU A 69 -1.54 13.38 -5.02
CA LEU A 69 -1.05 12.78 -6.26
C LEU A 69 -1.58 13.48 -7.50
N VAL A 70 -2.83 13.94 -7.51
CA VAL A 70 -3.35 14.77 -8.62
C VAL A 70 -2.53 16.05 -8.79
N GLN A 71 -2.15 16.70 -7.69
CA GLN A 71 -1.32 17.90 -7.75
C GLN A 71 0.09 17.59 -8.27
N LEU A 72 0.71 16.52 -7.79
CA LEU A 72 2.02 16.07 -8.27
C LEU A 72 2.01 15.74 -9.77
N VAL A 73 0.97 15.07 -10.27
CA VAL A 73 0.83 14.76 -11.71
C VAL A 73 0.60 16.02 -12.55
N LYS A 74 -0.01 17.07 -12.01
CA LYS A 74 -0.11 18.37 -12.73
C LYS A 74 1.25 19.06 -12.86
N ARG A 75 2.14 18.89 -11.89
CA ARG A 75 3.48 19.48 -11.86
C ARG A 75 4.52 18.66 -12.61
N HIS A 76 4.36 17.34 -12.59
CA HIS A 76 5.32 16.38 -13.13
C HIS A 76 4.64 15.50 -14.17
N SER A 77 5.28 15.30 -15.32
CA SER A 77 4.71 14.48 -16.40
C SER A 77 4.56 13.00 -16.04
N LYS A 78 5.30 12.51 -15.03
CA LYS A 78 5.26 11.13 -14.52
C LYS A 78 5.54 11.11 -13.02
N VAL A 79 4.79 10.31 -12.27
CA VAL A 79 4.94 10.14 -10.82
C VAL A 79 4.96 8.65 -10.49
N LEU A 80 5.94 8.23 -9.68
CA LEU A 80 5.98 6.89 -9.08
C LEU A 80 5.52 7.02 -7.62
N ALA A 81 4.50 6.24 -7.26
CA ALA A 81 3.91 6.22 -5.93
C ALA A 81 4.12 4.84 -5.31
N LEU A 82 4.77 4.78 -4.15
CA LEU A 82 5.02 3.54 -3.40
C LEU A 82 4.14 3.52 -2.15
N TYR A 83 3.19 2.60 -2.10
CA TYR A 83 2.19 2.49 -1.03
C TYR A 83 1.89 1.03 -0.73
N GLY A 84 1.28 0.77 0.44
CA GLY A 84 0.73 -0.54 0.77
C GLY A 84 -0.34 -1.00 -0.25
N SER A 85 -0.56 -2.31 -0.33
CA SER A 85 -1.46 -2.91 -1.33
C SER A 85 -2.88 -2.31 -1.31
N ASP A 86 -3.40 -1.98 -0.14
CA ASP A 86 -4.76 -1.46 0.04
C ASP A 86 -5.04 -0.20 -0.80
N HIS A 87 -4.01 0.57 -1.15
CA HIS A 87 -4.13 1.83 -1.89
C HIS A 87 -4.28 1.66 -3.41
N ILE A 88 -3.80 0.54 -3.97
CA ILE A 88 -3.52 0.44 -5.41
C ILE A 88 -4.62 -0.25 -6.23
N SER A 89 -5.64 -0.81 -5.57
CA SER A 89 -6.78 -1.45 -6.24
C SER A 89 -7.67 -0.44 -6.96
N ARG A 90 -8.15 -0.78 -8.15
CA ARG A 90 -9.08 0.05 -8.94
C ARG A 90 -10.55 -0.30 -8.75
N LYS A 91 -10.88 -1.01 -7.67
CA LYS A 91 -12.27 -1.31 -7.27
C LYS A 91 -12.49 -1.01 -5.80
N MET A 92 -13.77 -0.80 -5.45
CA MET A 92 -14.21 -0.73 -4.05
C MET A 92 -13.80 -2.00 -3.32
N ARG A 93 -13.41 -1.85 -2.06
CA ARG A 93 -13.09 -2.94 -1.15
C ARG A 93 -13.99 -2.88 0.08
N MET A 94 -14.03 -3.96 0.85
CA MET A 94 -14.78 -4.07 2.08
C MET A 94 -13.80 -4.21 3.25
N ASP A 95 -13.04 -3.15 3.50
CA ASP A 95 -11.96 -3.09 4.49
C ASP A 95 -11.86 -1.70 5.16
N GLY A 96 -12.89 -0.86 5.01
CA GLY A 96 -12.98 0.48 5.56
C GLY A 96 -13.61 0.53 6.96
N GLY A 97 -13.64 1.73 7.53
CA GLY A 97 -14.22 1.98 8.85
C GLY A 97 -13.36 1.45 10.01
N PRO A 98 -13.77 1.66 11.27
CA PRO A 98 -13.06 1.21 12.47
C PRO A 98 -12.90 -0.32 12.57
N GLU A 99 -13.85 -1.07 12.02
CA GLU A 99 -13.91 -2.53 12.10
C GLU A 99 -13.49 -3.25 10.80
N ARG A 100 -13.09 -2.50 9.76
CA ARG A 100 -12.74 -3.05 8.44
C ARG A 100 -13.87 -3.83 7.75
N ASN A 101 -15.10 -3.41 7.98
CA ASN A 101 -16.32 -4.01 7.43
C ASN A 101 -17.16 -3.01 6.64
N GLU A 102 -16.65 -1.79 6.41
CA GLU A 102 -17.32 -0.78 5.60
C GLU A 102 -16.70 -0.68 4.20
N PRO A 103 -17.44 -0.13 3.22
CA PRO A 103 -16.88 0.17 1.91
C PRO A 103 -15.68 1.10 2.01
N PHE A 104 -14.58 0.71 1.37
CA PHE A 104 -13.38 1.52 1.21
C PHE A 104 -13.14 1.78 -0.27
N LYS A 105 -12.85 3.05 -0.60
CA LYS A 105 -12.49 3.48 -1.96
C LYS A 105 -10.98 3.79 -2.01
N PRO A 106 -10.18 2.88 -2.60
CA PRO A 106 -8.73 3.06 -2.69
C PRO A 106 -8.31 4.25 -3.55
N MET A 107 -7.08 4.72 -3.33
CA MET A 107 -6.45 5.82 -4.04
C MET A 107 -6.45 5.61 -5.55
N ALA A 108 -6.09 4.42 -6.05
CA ALA A 108 -6.05 4.17 -7.49
C ALA A 108 -7.43 4.29 -8.16
N LEU A 109 -8.51 3.88 -7.48
CA LEU A 109 -9.87 4.11 -7.94
C LEU A 109 -10.20 5.61 -7.99
N ARG A 110 -9.84 6.37 -6.95
CA ARG A 110 -10.05 7.84 -6.91
C ARG A 110 -9.29 8.57 -8.00
N LEU A 111 -8.06 8.15 -8.30
CA LEU A 111 -7.27 8.73 -9.40
C LEU A 111 -7.93 8.47 -10.74
N ARG A 112 -8.44 7.24 -10.97
CA ARG A 112 -9.19 6.89 -12.19
C ARG A 112 -10.45 7.74 -12.35
N GLU A 113 -11.23 7.94 -11.28
CA GLU A 113 -12.43 8.80 -11.30
C GLU A 113 -12.11 10.26 -11.63
N ARG A 114 -10.89 10.72 -11.34
CA ARG A 114 -10.38 12.06 -11.71
C ARG A 114 -9.69 12.10 -13.08
N ALA A 115 -9.88 11.07 -13.91
CA ALA A 115 -9.26 10.92 -15.23
C ALA A 115 -7.71 10.92 -15.20
N ILE A 116 -7.10 10.62 -14.05
CA ILE A 116 -5.65 10.40 -13.98
C ILE A 116 -5.36 8.97 -14.38
N ARG A 117 -4.57 8.81 -15.44
CA ARG A 117 -4.11 7.49 -15.90
C ARG A 117 -3.07 6.95 -14.92
N ALA A 118 -3.50 6.04 -14.05
CA ALA A 118 -2.63 5.28 -13.17
C ALA A 118 -2.41 3.86 -13.73
N TYR A 119 -1.17 3.38 -13.65
CA TYR A 119 -0.82 1.98 -13.89
C TYR A 119 -0.47 1.35 -12.54
N SER A 120 -1.29 0.42 -12.06
CA SER A 120 -1.16 -0.16 -10.73
C SER A 120 -0.42 -1.50 -10.78
N LEU A 121 0.63 -1.62 -9.97
CA LEU A 121 1.41 -2.85 -9.81
C LEU A 121 1.33 -3.36 -8.38
N LEU A 122 0.94 -4.62 -8.19
CA LEU A 122 0.96 -5.27 -6.89
C LEU A 122 2.23 -6.13 -6.76
N THR A 123 3.06 -5.80 -5.78
CA THR A 123 4.26 -6.57 -5.45
C THR A 123 3.91 -7.73 -4.52
N VAL A 124 4.33 -8.94 -4.86
CA VAL A 124 4.01 -10.14 -4.10
C VAL A 124 5.27 -10.97 -3.89
N PRO A 125 5.72 -11.14 -2.63
CA PRO A 125 6.76 -12.12 -2.37
C PRO A 125 6.17 -13.54 -2.49
N LEU A 126 6.94 -14.44 -3.09
CA LEU A 126 6.63 -15.87 -3.19
C LEU A 126 7.31 -16.69 -2.08
N GLN A 127 8.36 -16.10 -1.50
CA GLN A 127 9.02 -16.53 -0.28
C GLN A 127 9.46 -15.28 0.48
N ALA A 128 9.26 -15.26 1.81
CA ALA A 128 9.83 -14.22 2.66
C ALA A 128 9.99 -14.70 4.08
N GLU A 129 10.95 -14.10 4.77
CA GLU A 129 11.04 -14.14 6.21
C GLU A 129 10.85 -12.71 6.73
N VAL A 130 9.78 -12.49 7.50
CA VAL A 130 9.52 -11.19 8.11
C VAL A 130 10.01 -11.24 9.54
N GLN A 131 11.02 -10.43 9.86
CA GLN A 131 11.50 -10.22 11.23
C GLN A 131 11.37 -8.75 11.59
N TRP A 132 10.43 -8.41 12.47
CA TRP A 132 10.22 -7.04 12.91
C TRP A 132 9.98 -7.00 14.41
N ARG A 133 10.57 -6.04 15.12
CA ARG A 133 10.46 -5.88 16.58
C ARG A 133 10.64 -7.20 17.35
N GLY A 134 11.65 -7.98 16.96
CA GLY A 134 11.95 -9.30 17.54
C GLY A 134 10.94 -10.43 17.27
N ARG A 135 9.89 -10.20 16.46
CA ARG A 135 8.94 -11.26 16.05
C ARG A 135 9.25 -11.74 14.64
N ARG A 136 9.32 -13.07 14.49
CA ARG A 136 9.34 -13.75 13.20
C ARG A 136 7.91 -14.11 12.80
N THR A 137 7.51 -13.75 11.60
CA THR A 137 6.24 -14.16 11.01
C THR A 137 6.53 -14.91 9.72
N GLU A 138 6.01 -16.13 9.65
CA GLU A 138 6.06 -16.92 8.42
C GLU A 138 4.96 -16.47 7.48
N MET A 139 5.26 -16.50 6.18
CA MET A 139 4.26 -16.21 5.17
C MET A 139 3.20 -17.32 5.14
N PRO A 140 1.90 -16.98 5.02
CA PRO A 140 0.84 -17.98 5.02
C PRO A 140 0.61 -18.63 3.64
N TRP A 141 1.49 -18.40 2.67
CA TRP A 141 1.43 -18.97 1.32
C TRP A 141 2.82 -19.19 0.75
N THR A 142 2.88 -19.96 -0.33
CA THR A 142 4.08 -20.32 -1.07
C THR A 142 3.87 -20.12 -2.58
N ALA A 143 4.94 -20.25 -3.37
CA ALA A 143 4.84 -20.22 -4.84
C ALA A 143 3.90 -21.30 -5.41
N ALA A 144 3.75 -22.45 -4.74
CA ALA A 144 2.89 -23.54 -5.21
C ALA A 144 1.39 -23.21 -5.18
N ASP A 145 0.99 -22.22 -4.37
CA ASP A 145 -0.41 -21.80 -4.24
C ASP A 145 -0.88 -20.97 -5.44
N GLY A 146 0.05 -20.35 -6.16
CA GLY A 146 -0.21 -19.54 -7.35
C GLY A 146 -0.03 -20.32 -8.64
N ARG A 147 -0.78 -19.95 -9.69
CA ARG A 147 -0.68 -20.56 -11.02
C ARG A 147 -1.07 -19.61 -12.15
N LEU A 148 -0.44 -19.76 -13.30
CA LEU A 148 -0.79 -19.10 -14.56
C LEU A 148 -2.07 -19.73 -15.15
N SER A 149 -2.63 -19.12 -16.20
CA SER A 149 -3.84 -19.61 -16.87
C SER A 149 -3.64 -20.97 -17.54
N THR A 150 -2.39 -21.29 -17.91
CA THR A 150 -1.97 -22.58 -18.44
C THR A 150 -2.04 -23.71 -17.42
N GLY A 151 -2.24 -23.39 -16.13
CA GLY A 151 -2.18 -24.34 -15.02
C GLY A 151 -0.77 -24.54 -14.46
N GLU A 152 0.26 -23.96 -15.08
CA GLU A 152 1.61 -23.94 -14.54
C GLU A 152 1.66 -23.16 -13.23
N THR A 153 2.21 -23.79 -12.19
CA THR A 153 2.38 -23.21 -10.87
C THR A 153 3.57 -22.26 -10.83
N PHE A 154 3.57 -21.28 -9.92
CA PHE A 154 4.67 -20.31 -9.88
C PHE A 154 6.00 -20.97 -9.49
N ASP A 155 6.01 -22.04 -8.70
CA ASP A 155 7.23 -22.80 -8.39
C ASP A 155 7.89 -23.40 -9.64
N ARG A 156 7.11 -23.93 -10.59
CA ARG A 156 7.62 -24.44 -11.88
C ARG A 156 8.16 -23.32 -12.75
N MET A 157 7.45 -22.19 -12.80
CA MET A 157 7.93 -20.98 -13.48
C MET A 157 9.25 -20.46 -12.86
N LEU A 158 9.38 -20.48 -11.54
CA LEU A 158 10.62 -20.11 -10.84
C LEU A 158 11.75 -21.13 -11.11
N ALA A 159 11.43 -22.41 -11.29
CA ALA A 159 12.42 -23.44 -11.58
C ALA A 159 12.92 -23.41 -13.02
N SER A 160 12.11 -22.96 -13.98
CA SER A 160 12.49 -22.87 -15.40
C SER A 160 13.48 -21.73 -15.68
N ASP A 161 13.51 -20.70 -14.84
CA ASP A 161 14.51 -19.63 -14.88
C ASP A 161 15.10 -19.34 -13.49
N PRO A 162 16.07 -20.15 -13.02
CA PRO A 162 16.61 -20.04 -11.67
C PRO A 162 17.44 -18.76 -11.42
N GLY A 163 17.87 -18.06 -12.48
CA GLY A 163 18.65 -16.81 -12.35
C GLY A 163 17.80 -15.57 -12.14
N SER A 164 16.49 -15.65 -12.39
CA SER A 164 15.56 -14.53 -12.23
C SER A 164 15.07 -14.39 -10.79
N GLU A 165 15.25 -13.20 -10.23
CA GLU A 165 14.77 -12.81 -8.89
C GLU A 165 13.38 -12.17 -8.91
N VAL A 166 12.98 -11.61 -10.05
CA VAL A 166 11.74 -10.86 -10.22
C VAL A 166 11.02 -11.32 -11.48
N PHE A 167 9.72 -11.56 -11.36
CA PHE A 167 8.85 -11.95 -12.45
C PHE A 167 7.71 -10.97 -12.58
N PHE A 168 7.37 -10.61 -13.81
CA PHE A 168 6.29 -9.68 -14.09
C PHE A 168 5.15 -10.38 -14.82
N ILE A 169 3.94 -10.24 -14.28
CA ILE A 169 2.71 -10.74 -14.91
C ILE A 169 1.88 -9.52 -15.35
N ASP A 170 1.83 -9.28 -16.66
CA ASP A 170 0.91 -8.33 -17.27
C ASP A 170 -0.49 -8.94 -17.35
N ARG A 171 -1.45 -8.40 -16.59
CA ARG A 171 -2.80 -8.96 -16.53
C ARG A 171 -3.60 -8.77 -17.81
N GLN A 172 -3.15 -7.91 -18.71
CA GLN A 172 -3.77 -7.78 -20.03
C GLN A 172 -3.43 -8.97 -20.94
N ARG A 173 -2.34 -9.68 -20.63
CA ARG A 173 -1.82 -10.80 -21.45
C ARG A 173 -1.99 -12.15 -20.77
N GLU A 174 -1.86 -12.20 -19.45
CA GLU A 174 -1.85 -13.44 -18.68
C GLU A 174 -2.76 -13.34 -17.46
N ARG A 175 -3.61 -14.34 -17.25
CA ARG A 175 -4.46 -14.42 -16.05
C ARG A 175 -3.82 -15.37 -15.06
N ALA A 176 -3.39 -14.83 -13.91
CA ALA A 176 -2.87 -15.65 -12.83
C ALA A 176 -3.87 -15.80 -11.70
N ARG A 177 -3.99 -17.01 -11.15
CA ARG A 177 -4.53 -17.22 -9.81
C ARG A 177 -3.42 -16.91 -8.82
N MET A 178 -3.66 -15.92 -7.98
CA MET A 178 -2.71 -15.51 -6.95
C MET A 178 -2.68 -16.50 -5.78
N VAL A 179 -1.55 -16.49 -5.07
CA VAL A 179 -1.22 -17.31 -3.90
C VAL A 179 -2.20 -17.17 -2.72
N THR A 180 -3.02 -16.12 -2.70
CA THR A 180 -4.15 -15.96 -1.77
C THR A 180 -5.33 -15.26 -2.46
N SER A 181 -6.54 -15.56 -1.99
CA SER A 181 -7.78 -14.94 -2.47
C SER A 181 -7.84 -13.44 -2.19
N ASP A 182 -7.20 -12.96 -1.13
CA ASP A 182 -7.14 -11.52 -0.82
C ASP A 182 -6.36 -10.77 -1.91
N LEU A 183 -5.15 -11.24 -2.28
CA LEU A 183 -4.38 -10.63 -3.38
C LEU A 183 -5.11 -10.75 -4.74
N ALA A 184 -5.82 -11.86 -4.97
CA ALA A 184 -6.64 -12.03 -6.17
C ALA A 184 -7.82 -11.04 -6.25
N ALA A 185 -8.26 -10.51 -5.09
CA ALA A 185 -9.33 -9.52 -5.06
C ALA A 185 -8.89 -8.14 -5.57
N PHE A 186 -7.60 -7.85 -5.67
CA PHE A 186 -7.12 -6.54 -6.14
C PHE A 186 -7.33 -6.38 -7.65
N GLU A 187 -7.90 -5.23 -8.06
CA GLU A 187 -7.99 -4.85 -9.47
C GLU A 187 -6.79 -3.97 -9.84
N VAL A 188 -5.72 -4.60 -10.30
CA VAL A 188 -4.45 -3.96 -10.71
C VAL A 188 -4.14 -4.26 -12.17
N ASP A 189 -3.14 -3.60 -12.76
CA ASP A 189 -2.71 -3.84 -14.14
C ASP A 189 -1.69 -4.97 -14.25
N GLY A 190 -0.90 -5.19 -13.20
CA GLY A 190 0.11 -6.25 -13.20
C GLY A 190 0.53 -6.68 -11.81
N TYR A 191 1.20 -7.82 -11.77
CA TYR A 191 1.86 -8.33 -10.56
C TYR A 191 3.37 -8.34 -10.76
N VAL A 192 4.09 -7.95 -9.72
CA VAL A 192 5.54 -8.10 -9.65
C VAL A 192 5.82 -9.14 -8.57
N LEU A 193 6.18 -10.34 -8.99
CA LEU A 193 6.48 -11.46 -8.11
C LEU A 193 7.96 -11.44 -7.76
N PHE A 194 8.28 -11.47 -6.47
CA PHE A 194 9.65 -11.62 -6.00
C PHE A 194 9.87 -13.07 -5.59
N ARG A 195 10.91 -13.71 -6.13
CA ARG A 195 11.28 -15.10 -5.77
C ARG A 195 11.43 -15.21 -4.26
N SER A 196 12.22 -14.31 -3.68
CA SER A 196 12.41 -14.17 -2.25
C SER A 196 12.46 -12.69 -1.87
N SER A 197 11.99 -12.35 -0.66
CA SER A 197 12.16 -11.02 -0.08
C SER A 197 12.50 -11.12 1.41
N GLY A 198 13.36 -10.23 1.90
CA GLY A 198 13.60 -10.03 3.33
C GLY A 198 13.14 -8.62 3.71
N PRO A 199 11.84 -8.38 3.88
CA PRO A 199 11.29 -7.04 3.72
C PRO A 199 11.75 -6.04 4.78
N MET A 200 12.10 -6.47 6.00
CA MET A 200 12.72 -5.61 7.00
C MET A 200 13.53 -6.49 7.95
N ARG A 201 14.81 -6.15 8.16
CA ARG A 201 15.55 -6.59 9.36
C ARG A 201 15.49 -5.44 10.34
N ASP A 202 15.11 -5.73 11.58
CA ASP A 202 15.18 -4.81 12.72
C ASP A 202 16.60 -4.22 12.80
N SER A 203 16.81 -3.07 12.17
CA SER A 203 18.11 -2.39 12.08
C SER A 203 18.08 -1.03 12.76
N CYS A 204 16.91 -0.60 13.24
CA CYS A 204 16.80 0.55 14.13
C CYS A 204 17.23 0.09 15.54
N ARG A 205 18.52 0.25 15.84
CA ARG A 205 19.05 0.26 17.21
C ARG A 205 18.87 1.62 17.84
#